data_AF-A0A537G4S5-F1
#
_entry.id   AF-A0A537G4S5-F1
#
_cell.length_a   1.000
_cell.length_b   1.000
_cell.length_c   1.000
_cell.angle_alpha   90.00
_cell.angle_beta   90.00
_cell.angle_gamma   90.00
#
_symmetry.space_group_name_H-M   'P 1'
#
loop_
_entity.id
_entity.type
_entity.pdbx_description
1 polymer ?
#
loop_
_entity_poly.entity_id
_entity_poly.type
_entity_poly.pdbx_seq_one_letter_code
_entity_poly.pdbx_strand_id
1 'polypeptide(L)' 'MVKKILTRFAVAKKPASNGDTVYRSPRIYLPTKLTDDSSFPFKEGDILSVKVNGRKVMIQRVQRAIGQRNGAGEPSKK' A
#
# COMPACT_ATOMS: atom_id res chain seq x y z
N MET A 1 -9.21 17.74 11.35
CA MET A 1 -8.32 16.71 11.89
C MET A 1 -9.12 15.48 12.33
N VAL A 2 -9.26 14.51 11.45
CA VAL A 2 -9.89 13.22 11.73
C VAL A 2 -8.86 12.30 12.39
N LYS A 3 -9.03 12.00 13.69
CA LYS A 3 -8.10 11.13 14.45
C LYS A 3 -8.38 9.63 14.32
N LYS A 4 -9.64 9.25 14.03
CA LYS A 4 -10.09 7.87 13.95
C LYS A 4 -11.33 7.78 13.07
N ILE A 5 -11.42 6.71 12.28
CA ILE A 5 -12.61 6.36 11.50
C ILE A 5 -12.77 4.84 11.45
N LEU A 6 -14.01 4.36 11.33
CA LEU A 6 -14.28 2.96 11.07
C LEU A 6 -14.30 2.71 9.56
N THR A 7 -13.76 1.58 9.14
CA THR A 7 -13.83 1.14 7.76
C THR A 7 -13.95 -0.38 7.66
N ARG A 8 -14.20 -0.89 6.46
CA ARG A 8 -14.40 -2.30 6.17
C ARG A 8 -13.12 -2.93 5.65
N PHE A 9 -12.83 -4.11 6.20
CA PHE A 9 -11.93 -5.06 5.57
C PHE A 9 -12.72 -5.84 4.53
N ALA A 10 -12.36 -5.67 3.26
CA ALA A 10 -13.00 -6.32 2.14
C ALA A 10 -12.07 -7.36 1.53
N VAL A 11 -12.65 -8.37 0.90
CA VAL A 11 -11.92 -9.43 0.25
C VAL A 11 -12.51 -9.60 -1.13
N ALA A 12 -11.86 -9.01 -2.13
CA ALA A 12 -12.26 -9.25 -3.51
C ALA A 12 -11.90 -10.68 -3.89
N LYS A 13 -12.88 -11.42 -4.41
CA LYS A 13 -12.71 -12.79 -4.90
C LYS A 13 -13.01 -12.80 -6.39
N LYS A 14 -12.11 -13.33 -7.20
CA LYS A 14 -12.35 -13.60 -8.62
C LYS A 14 -12.24 -15.11 -8.85
N PRO A 15 -13.31 -15.77 -9.33
CA PRO A 15 -13.21 -17.17 -9.70
C PRO A 15 -12.23 -17.31 -10.88
N ALA A 16 -11.31 -18.28 -10.81
CA ALA A 16 -10.54 -18.65 -12.00
C ALA A 16 -11.42 -19.44 -12.98
N SER A 17 -11.09 -19.33 -14.26
CA SER A 17 -11.77 -20.01 -15.35
C SER A 17 -11.72 -21.54 -15.27
N ASN A 18 -10.80 -22.10 -14.48
CA ASN A 18 -10.57 -23.53 -14.31
C ASN A 18 -11.09 -24.11 -12.98
N GLY A 19 -11.87 -23.36 -12.18
CA GLY A 19 -12.52 -23.87 -10.97
C GLY A 19 -11.63 -24.04 -9.73
N ASP A 20 -10.31 -24.16 -9.90
CA ASP A 20 -9.41 -24.55 -8.81
C ASP A 20 -8.86 -23.38 -7.97
N THR A 21 -8.67 -22.18 -8.56
CA THR A 21 -8.02 -21.06 -7.86
C THR A 21 -8.91 -19.83 -7.79
N VAL A 22 -9.38 -19.45 -6.59
CA VAL A 22 -10.06 -18.16 -6.40
C VAL A 22 -9.00 -17.10 -6.11
N TYR A 23 -8.75 -16.20 -7.06
CA TYR A 23 -7.90 -15.04 -6.80
C TYR A 23 -8.53 -14.21 -5.69
N ARG A 24 -7.78 -14.01 -4.60
CA ARG A 24 -8.22 -13.30 -3.40
C ARG A 24 -7.36 -12.07 -3.19
N SER A 25 -7.97 -10.89 -3.19
CA SER A 25 -7.31 -9.61 -2.91
C SER A 25 -7.96 -8.96 -1.69
N PRO A 26 -7.36 -9.13 -0.48
CA PRO A 26 -7.77 -8.40 0.71
C PRO A 26 -7.46 -6.91 0.58
N ARG A 27 -8.42 -6.08 0.97
CA ARG A 27 -8.36 -4.62 0.83
C ARG A 27 -8.90 -3.95 2.08
N ILE A 28 -8.28 -2.83 2.44
CA ILE A 28 -8.81 -1.89 3.43
C ILE A 28 -9.11 -0.61 2.65
N TYR A 29 -10.39 -0.24 2.57
CA TYR A 29 -10.79 1.01 1.93
C TYR A 29 -10.62 2.14 2.94
N LEU A 30 -9.90 3.21 2.62
CA LEU A 30 -9.82 4.38 3.48
C LEU A 30 -10.82 5.43 2.97
N PRO A 31 -11.75 5.93 3.81
CA PRO A 31 -12.72 6.94 3.38
C PRO A 31 -12.05 8.27 2.99
N THR A 32 -12.61 8.98 2.02
CA THR A 32 -12.12 10.31 1.58
C THR A 32 -12.05 11.32 2.72
N LYS A 33 -13.02 11.29 3.64
CA LYS A 33 -13.01 12.08 4.87
C LYS A 33 -11.74 11.89 5.72
N LEU A 34 -11.10 10.73 5.65
CA LEU A 34 -9.80 10.47 6.29
C LEU A 34 -8.64 10.86 5.38
N THR A 35 -8.67 10.50 4.10
CA THR A 35 -7.53 10.66 3.18
C THR A 35 -7.30 12.10 2.72
N ASP A 36 -8.35 12.91 2.69
CA ASP A 36 -8.31 14.30 2.22
C ASP A 36 -8.00 15.28 3.37
N ASP A 37 -7.98 14.79 4.62
CA ASP A 37 -7.54 15.58 5.77
C ASP A 37 -6.04 15.89 5.64
N SER A 38 -5.65 17.15 5.85
CA SER A 38 -4.26 17.59 5.68
C SER A 38 -3.25 16.89 6.60
N SER A 39 -3.73 16.25 7.67
CA SER A 39 -2.91 15.43 8.57
C SER A 39 -2.73 13.99 8.11
N PHE A 40 -3.41 13.55 7.03
CA PHE A 40 -3.28 12.19 6.52
C PHE A 40 -1.85 11.95 6.02
N PRO A 41 -1.18 10.88 6.49
CA PRO A 41 0.27 10.79 6.37
C PRO A 41 0.76 10.22 5.05
N PHE A 42 -0.13 9.92 4.08
CA PHE A 42 0.23 9.30 2.81
C PHE A 42 -0.31 10.10 1.62
N LYS A 43 0.37 9.98 0.49
CA LYS A 43 -0.02 10.54 -0.81
C LYS A 43 0.05 9.44 -1.86
N GLU A 44 -0.64 9.67 -2.98
CA GLU A 44 -0.52 8.81 -4.15
C GLU A 44 0.95 8.69 -4.59
N GLY A 45 1.38 7.48 -4.93
CA GLY A 45 2.77 7.18 -5.31
C GLY A 45 3.74 6.93 -4.15
N ASP A 46 3.33 7.15 -2.89
CA ASP A 46 4.16 6.80 -1.74
C ASP A 46 4.44 5.28 -1.71
N ILE A 47 5.71 4.92 -1.48
CA ILE A 47 6.08 3.53 -1.18
C ILE A 47 5.89 3.30 0.32
N LEU A 48 5.00 2.38 0.66
CA LEU A 48 4.61 2.10 2.05
C LEU A 48 5.10 0.71 2.47
N SER A 49 5.59 0.63 3.70
CA SER A 49 5.81 -0.64 4.41
C SER A 49 4.57 -0.96 5.24
N VAL A 50 4.18 -2.22 5.23
CA VAL A 50 3.08 -2.75 6.02
C VAL A 50 3.63 -3.83 6.94
N LYS A 51 3.40 -3.70 8.24
CA LYS A 51 3.81 -4.70 9.23
C LYS A 51 2.69 -5.03 10.20
N VAL A 52 2.71 -6.25 10.71
CA VAL A 52 1.82 -6.69 11.79
C VAL A 52 2.55 -6.52 13.11
N ASN A 53 1.96 -5.79 14.05
CA ASN A 53 2.45 -5.66 15.42
C ASN A 53 1.33 -6.09 16.39
N GLY A 54 1.42 -7.33 16.86
CA GLY A 54 0.37 -7.97 17.65
C GLY A 54 -0.96 -8.00 16.88
N ARG A 55 -2.00 -7.38 17.44
CA ARG A 55 -3.34 -7.30 16.82
C ARG A 55 -3.54 -6.06 15.94
N LYS A 56 -2.47 -5.37 15.56
CA LYS A 56 -2.53 -4.13 14.77
C LYS A 56 -1.77 -4.29 13.46
N VAL A 57 -2.33 -3.74 12.39
CA VAL A 57 -1.59 -3.48 11.14
C VAL A 57 -1.08 -2.06 11.20
N MET A 58 0.22 -1.89 11.02
CA MET A 58 0.89 -0.59 11.00
C MET A 58 1.38 -0.33 9.57
N ILE A 59 1.03 0.83 9.03
CA ILE A 59 1.46 1.28 7.70
C ILE A 59 2.38 2.48 7.91
N GLN A 60 3.54 2.48 7.28
CA GLN A 60 4.53 3.55 7.41
C GLN A 60 5.17 3.84 6.06
N ARG A 61 5.49 5.11 5.77
CA ARG A 61 6.29 5.47 4.59
C ARG A 61 7.66 4.80 4.68
N VAL A 62 8.11 4.24 3.57
CA VAL A 62 9.51 3.83 3.45
C VAL A 62 10.32 5.09 3.21
N GLN A 63 11.20 5.45 4.15
CA GLN A 63 12.22 6.44 3.85
C GLN A 63 13.18 5.79 2.84
N ARG A 64 13.14 6.24 1.58
CA ARG A 64 14.21 5.90 0.65
C ARG A 64 15.49 6.45 1.25
N ALA A 65 16.37 5.58 1.73
CA ALA A 65 17.74 5.98 2.04
C ALA A 65 18.30 6.65 0.78
N ILE A 66 18.86 7.84 0.94
CA ILE A 66 19.39 8.72 -0.12
C ILE A 66 20.48 8.04 -0.99
N GLY A 67 20.85 6.78 -0.72
CA GLY A 67 21.91 6.04 -1.41
C GLY A 67 21.49 5.06 -2.52
N GLN A 68 20.21 4.78 -2.80
CA GLN A 68 19.82 3.88 -3.89
C GLN A 68 19.45 4.63 -5.18
N ARG A 69 20.35 5.50 -5.60
CA ARG A 69 20.36 6.09 -6.95
C ARG A 69 21.73 5.81 -7.57
N ASN A 70 21.98 4.54 -7.92
CA ASN A 70 23.03 4.12 -8.84
C ASN A 70 22.71 2.68 -9.30
N GLY A 71 22.22 2.54 -10.53
CA GLY A 71 21.88 1.23 -11.09
C GLY A 71 21.02 1.27 -12.35
N ALA A 72 21.21 2.28 -13.21
CA ALA A 72 20.74 2.29 -14.59
C ALA A 72 21.62 3.25 -15.39
N GLY A 73 22.91 2.92 -15.49
CA GLY A 73 23.78 3.47 -16.53
C GLY A 73 23.66 2.57 -17.75
N GLU A 74 23.22 3.14 -18.86
CA GLU A 74 23.10 2.50 -20.18
C GLU A 74 24.39 1.79 -20.62
N PRO A 75 24.30 0.70 -21.40
CA PRO A 75 25.47 0.10 -22.02
C PRO A 75 25.99 1.01 -23.13
N SER A 76 27.19 1.58 -22.93
CA SER A 76 27.94 2.23 -24.01
C SER A 76 28.43 1.16 -24.99
N LYS A 77 27.97 1.24 -26.24
CA LYS A 77 28.49 0.46 -27.36
C LYS A 77 30.01 0.67 -27.49
N LYS A 78 30.75 -0.42 -27.64
CA LYS A 78 32.04 -0.45 -28.33
C LYS A 78 31.83 -1.06 -29.71
#